data_AF-A0A931WRS3-F1
#
_entry.id   AF-A0A931WRS3-F1
#
_cell.length_a   1.000
_cell.length_b   1.000
_cell.length_c   1.000
_cell.angle_alpha   90.00
_cell.angle_beta   90.00
_cell.angle_gamma   90.00
#
_symmetry.space_group_name_H-M   'P 1'
#
loop_
_entity.id
_entity.type
_entity.pdbx_description
1 polymer ?
#
loop_
_entity_poly.entity_id
_entity_poly.type
_entity_poly.pdbx_seq_one_letter_code
_entity_poly.pdbx_strand_id
1 'polypeptide(L)'
;MFSGGIEALSDAQYSFNRNQNNSFGYNSFWNRGRHNVTFGADLRRQQVNVLSQQDARGTFTFTGAAAGSDFAGFLLGAPDTSSIAFGNADKYFRQTHYDAYITDDWRVNGALTLNIGARWEYETPITELYGRLVNLDIAPGFTAVAPVVAGDSKRPLINSDRFGVQPR
;
A
#
# COMPACT_ATOMS: atom_id res chain seq x y z
N MET A 1 43.53 8.60 21.13
CA MET A 1 42.58 9.46 20.40
C MET A 1 41.33 9.53 21.24
N PHE A 2 40.95 10.72 21.73
CA PHE A 2 39.67 10.88 22.42
C PHE A 2 38.59 10.84 21.33
N SER A 3 37.92 9.70 21.19
CA SER A 3 36.65 9.66 20.45
C SER A 3 35.70 10.56 21.21
N GLY A 4 35.21 11.61 20.55
CA GLY A 4 34.26 12.55 21.13
C GLY A 4 33.04 11.85 21.73
N GLY A 5 32.46 12.46 22.77
CA GLY A 5 31.33 11.93 23.54
C GLY A 5 29.99 12.58 23.17
N ILE A 6 29.97 13.51 22.22
CA ILE A 6 28.73 14.07 21.67
C ILE A 6 28.20 13.19 20.56
N GLU A 7 27.03 12.61 20.80
CA GLU A 7 26.24 11.93 19.76
C GLU A 7 25.63 12.93 18.79
N ALA A 8 25.40 12.49 17.56
CA ALA A 8 24.73 13.30 16.55
C ALA A 8 23.32 13.71 17.03
N LEU A 9 22.93 14.95 16.74
CA LEU A 9 21.57 15.41 16.97
C LEU A 9 20.73 15.04 15.76
N SER A 10 19.70 14.22 15.93
CA SER A 10 18.76 13.85 14.88
C SER A 10 17.33 13.81 15.41
N ASP A 11 16.35 13.83 14.51
CA ASP A 11 14.95 13.70 14.90
C ASP A 11 14.44 12.27 14.69
N ALA A 12 13.52 11.85 15.56
CA ALA A 12 12.85 10.58 15.40
C ALA A 12 11.98 10.57 14.13
N GLN A 13 11.73 9.38 13.57
CA GLN A 13 10.82 9.26 12.44
C GLN A 13 9.40 9.60 12.89
N TYR A 14 8.87 10.73 12.38
CA TYR A 14 7.48 11.06 12.57
C TYR A 14 6.62 10.21 11.64
N SER A 15 5.63 9.52 12.19
CA SER A 15 4.69 8.71 11.42
C SER A 15 3.25 8.96 11.88
N PHE A 16 2.40 9.31 10.93
CA PHE A 16 0.97 9.46 11.11
C PHE A 16 0.23 8.71 10.00
N ASN A 17 -0.62 7.78 10.39
CA ASN A 17 -1.37 6.94 9.46
C ASN A 17 -2.87 7.16 9.66
N ARG A 18 -3.57 7.49 8.56
CA ARG A 18 -5.02 7.61 8.50
C ARG A 18 -5.56 6.70 7.41
N ASN A 19 -5.94 5.49 7.81
CA ASN A 19 -6.63 4.55 6.95
C ASN A 19 -8.15 4.77 7.01
N GLN A 20 -8.81 4.70 5.87
CA GLN A 20 -10.26 4.68 5.76
C GLN A 20 -10.68 3.50 4.91
N ASN A 21 -11.65 2.75 5.40
CA ASN A 21 -12.24 1.63 4.69
C ASN A 21 -13.75 1.80 4.70
N ASN A 22 -14.34 1.98 3.52
CA ASN A 22 -15.78 2.08 3.36
C ASN A 22 -16.22 0.88 2.52
N SER A 23 -17.21 0.12 3.00
CA SER A 23 -17.79 -0.99 2.23
C SER A 23 -19.30 -0.85 2.12
N PHE A 24 -19.83 -1.39 1.03
CA PHE A 24 -21.25 -1.55 0.79
C PHE A 24 -21.49 -2.99 0.36
N GLY A 25 -22.24 -3.73 1.19
CA GLY A 25 -22.56 -5.12 0.96
C GLY A 25 -24.05 -5.34 0.73
N TYR A 26 -24.36 -6.34 -0.08
CA TYR A 26 -25.70 -6.86 -0.30
C TYR A 26 -25.69 -8.38 -0.18
N ASN A 27 -26.68 -8.93 0.52
CA ASN A 27 -26.89 -10.37 0.64
C ASN A 27 -28.38 -10.68 0.60
N SER A 28 -28.74 -11.74 -0.11
CA SER A 28 -30.11 -12.20 -0.24
C SER A 28 -30.17 -13.71 -0.38
N PHE A 29 -31.32 -14.26 0.02
CA PHE A 29 -31.64 -15.66 -0.17
C PHE A 29 -32.98 -15.77 -0.89
N TRP A 30 -33.09 -16.75 -1.76
CA TRP A 30 -34.30 -17.06 -2.49
C TRP A 30 -34.54 -18.56 -2.50
N ASN A 31 -35.64 -18.96 -1.86
CA ASN A 31 -36.13 -20.32 -1.91
C ASN A 31 -37.27 -20.42 -2.92
N ARG A 32 -37.12 -21.30 -3.91
CA ARG A 32 -38.16 -21.56 -4.92
C ARG A 32 -38.15 -23.04 -5.31
N GLY A 33 -39.13 -23.78 -4.80
CA GLY A 33 -39.35 -25.18 -5.18
C GLY A 33 -38.19 -26.08 -4.77
N ARG A 34 -37.38 -26.49 -5.76
CA ARG A 34 -36.23 -27.39 -5.56
C ARG A 34 -34.90 -26.67 -5.36
N HIS A 35 -34.88 -25.34 -5.42
CA HIS A 35 -33.67 -24.53 -5.37
C HIS A 35 -33.66 -23.64 -4.12
N ASN A 36 -32.50 -23.63 -3.44
CA ASN A 36 -32.18 -22.69 -2.38
C ASN A 36 -30.99 -21.85 -2.84
N VAL A 37 -31.27 -20.69 -3.41
CA VAL A 37 -30.23 -19.81 -3.94
C VAL A 37 -29.87 -18.77 -2.90
N THR A 38 -28.59 -18.64 -2.57
CA THR A 38 -28.05 -17.52 -1.80
C THR A 38 -27.10 -16.74 -2.69
N PHE A 39 -27.21 -15.42 -2.71
CA PHE A 39 -26.35 -14.57 -3.52
C PHE A 39 -26.07 -13.25 -2.82
N GLY A 40 -24.91 -12.69 -3.11
CA GLY A 40 -24.48 -11.43 -2.53
C GLY A 40 -23.37 -10.78 -3.30
N ALA A 41 -23.12 -9.52 -2.99
CA ALA A 41 -22.04 -8.73 -3.55
C ALA A 41 -21.51 -7.75 -2.50
N ASP A 42 -20.22 -7.41 -2.59
CA ASP A 42 -19.60 -6.38 -1.78
C ASP A 42 -18.78 -5.44 -2.67
N LEU A 43 -18.83 -4.15 -2.34
CA LEU A 43 -17.98 -3.12 -2.90
C LEU A 43 -17.23 -2.46 -1.76
N ARG A 44 -15.89 -2.55 -1.79
CA ARG A 44 -15.04 -1.95 -0.75
C ARG A 44 -14.09 -0.93 -1.34
N ARG A 45 -14.09 0.29 -0.78
CA ARG A 45 -13.15 1.36 -1.08
C ARG A 45 -12.19 1.55 0.08
N GLN A 46 -10.92 1.22 -0.16
CA GLN A 46 -9.83 1.39 0.78
C GLN A 46 -9.00 2.63 0.42
N GLN A 47 -8.70 3.42 1.45
CA GLN A 47 -7.82 4.59 1.37
C GLN A 47 -6.76 4.46 2.45
N VAL A 48 -5.50 4.44 2.05
CA VAL A 48 -4.36 4.41 2.96
C VAL A 48 -3.63 5.72 2.81
N ASN A 49 -3.62 6.52 3.88
CA ASN A 49 -2.95 7.81 3.89
C ASN A 49 -1.84 7.75 4.94
N VAL A 50 -0.61 7.66 4.47
CA VAL A 50 0.58 7.58 5.34
C VAL A 50 1.33 8.89 5.21
N LEU A 51 1.67 9.48 6.35
CA LEU A 51 2.64 10.55 6.46
C LEU A 51 3.79 10.01 7.29
N SER A 52 4.93 9.73 6.66
CA SER A 52 6.11 9.20 7.34
C SER A 52 7.34 9.98 6.91
N GLN A 53 7.84 10.84 7.80
CA GLN A 53 9.00 11.68 7.56
C GLN A 53 10.14 11.18 8.46
N GLN A 54 11.18 10.63 7.84
CA GLN A 54 12.42 10.32 8.55
C GLN A 54 13.23 11.60 8.71
N ASP A 55 13.81 11.81 9.89
CA ASP A 55 14.72 12.91 10.18
C ASP A 55 14.18 14.30 9.78
N ALA A 56 12.96 14.61 10.25
CA ALA A 56 12.21 15.79 9.82
C ALA A 56 12.95 17.12 10.04
N ARG A 57 13.82 17.18 11.04
CA ARG A 57 14.63 18.35 11.39
C ARG A 57 16.08 18.25 10.93
N GLY A 58 16.45 17.14 10.31
CA GLY A 58 17.82 16.87 9.87
C GLY A 58 18.73 16.38 10.99
N THR A 59 19.91 15.96 10.57
CA THR A 59 20.96 15.45 11.44
C THR A 59 22.13 16.42 11.46
N PHE A 60 22.68 16.68 12.65
CA PHE A 60 23.90 17.44 12.85
C PHE A 60 24.95 16.57 13.54
N THR A 61 26.11 16.41 12.91
CA THR A 61 27.21 15.58 13.43
C THR A 61 28.38 16.45 13.88
N PHE A 62 28.89 16.19 15.07
CA PHE A 62 30.04 16.88 15.66
C PHE A 62 31.13 15.85 15.97
N THR A 63 32.21 15.90 15.20
CA THR A 63 33.41 15.05 15.32
C THR A 63 34.62 15.83 15.84
N GLY A 64 34.54 17.17 15.79
CA GLY A 64 35.61 18.08 16.21
C GLY A 64 36.57 18.48 15.09
N ALA A 65 36.28 18.13 13.83
CA ALA A 65 37.11 18.54 12.71
C ALA A 65 37.02 20.06 12.43
N ALA A 66 35.84 20.66 12.63
CA ALA A 66 35.59 22.08 12.40
C ALA A 66 36.14 23.00 13.50
N ALA A 67 36.24 22.52 14.75
CA ALA A 67 36.56 23.35 15.93
C ALA A 67 37.67 22.77 16.83
N GLY A 68 38.32 21.68 16.43
CA GLY A 68 39.35 20.98 17.22
C GLY A 68 38.83 20.08 18.35
N SER A 69 37.55 20.21 18.71
CA SER A 69 36.83 19.32 19.63
C SER A 69 35.34 19.28 19.26
N ASP A 70 34.71 18.11 19.41
CA ASP A 70 33.27 17.88 19.25
C ASP A 70 32.43 18.81 20.14
N PHE A 71 32.82 18.97 21.41
CA PHE A 71 32.16 19.86 22.37
C PHE A 71 32.30 21.34 21.98
N ALA A 72 33.47 21.76 21.52
CA ALA A 72 33.67 23.12 21.03
C ALA A 72 32.84 23.39 19.77
N GLY A 73 32.79 22.44 18.83
CA GLY A 73 31.97 22.53 17.61
C GLY A 73 30.47 22.62 17.93
N PHE A 74 30.00 21.85 18.91
CA PHE A 74 28.63 21.91 19.39
C PHE A 74 28.28 23.27 20.01
N LEU A 75 29.11 23.80 20.91
CA LEU A 75 28.88 25.11 21.54
C LEU A 75 28.90 26.28 20.53
N LEU A 76 29.73 26.17 19.50
CA LEU A 76 29.82 27.16 18.42
C LEU A 76 28.72 27.00 17.36
N GLY A 77 27.93 25.93 17.41
CA GLY A 77 26.94 25.62 16.38
C GLY A 77 27.56 25.32 15.01
N ALA A 78 28.78 24.79 14.99
CA ALA A 78 29.55 24.48 13.78
C ALA A 78 29.66 22.95 13.60
N PRO A 79 28.61 22.29 13.05
CA PRO A 79 28.65 20.86 12.75
C PRO A 79 29.62 20.56 11.60
N ASP A 80 30.23 19.39 11.65
CA ASP A 80 31.12 18.91 10.58
C ASP A 80 30.33 18.45 9.35
N THR A 81 29.19 17.79 9.60
CA THR A 81 28.25 17.40 8.57
C THR A 81 26.83 17.70 9.02
N SER A 82 26.01 18.12 8.07
CA SER A 82 24.57 18.29 8.26
C SER A 82 23.82 17.65 7.10
N SER A 83 22.68 17.04 7.41
CA SER A 83 21.76 16.51 6.41
C SER A 83 20.35 16.98 6.72
N ILE A 84 19.54 17.16 5.68
CA ILE A 84 18.12 17.47 5.79
C ILE A 84 17.33 16.41 5.03
N ALA A 85 16.14 16.07 5.54
CA ALA A 85 15.23 15.19 4.82
C ALA A 85 14.80 15.84 3.49
N PHE A 86 14.76 15.04 2.43
CA PHE A 86 14.34 15.46 1.09
C PHE A 86 13.28 14.51 0.52
N GLY A 87 12.28 15.08 -0.14
CA GLY A 87 11.18 14.35 -0.76
C GLY A 87 9.84 14.46 -0.03
N ASN A 88 8.84 13.76 -0.54
CA ASN A 88 7.48 13.74 0.00
C ASN A 88 7.31 12.63 1.04
N ALA A 89 7.04 12.99 2.29
CA ALA A 89 6.70 12.03 3.34
C ALA A 89 5.28 11.45 3.24
N ASP A 90 4.42 12.12 2.47
CA ASP A 90 3.01 11.80 2.34
C ASP A 90 2.75 10.85 1.17
N LYS A 91 1.92 9.83 1.40
CA LYS A 91 1.51 8.82 0.40
C LYS A 91 0.02 8.56 0.53
N TYR A 92 -0.73 8.69 -0.56
CA TYR A 92 -2.19 8.55 -0.56
C TYR A 92 -2.63 7.43 -1.50
N PHE A 93 -2.63 6.19 -1.02
CA PHE A 93 -3.05 5.03 -1.82
C PHE A 93 -4.57 4.88 -1.87
N ARG A 94 -5.08 4.46 -3.03
CA ARG A 94 -6.49 4.20 -3.31
C ARG A 94 -6.63 2.84 -3.96
N GLN A 95 -7.55 2.03 -3.44
CA GLN A 95 -7.87 0.73 -3.99
C GLN A 95 -9.36 0.46 -3.83
N THR A 96 -9.97 -0.17 -4.83
CA THR A 96 -11.35 -0.63 -4.81
C THR A 96 -11.38 -2.14 -5.02
N HIS A 97 -12.22 -2.82 -4.25
CA HIS A 97 -12.42 -4.27 -4.32
C HIS A 97 -13.89 -4.52 -4.67
N TYR A 98 -14.11 -5.46 -5.57
CA TYR A 98 -15.42 -5.91 -6.00
C TYR A 98 -15.53 -7.40 -5.75
N ASP A 99 -16.60 -7.81 -5.10
CA ASP A 99 -16.87 -9.20 -4.79
C ASP A 99 -18.31 -9.54 -5.14
N ALA A 100 -18.55 -10.71 -5.73
CA ALA A 100 -19.88 -11.23 -5.97
C ALA A 100 -19.88 -12.75 -5.81
N TYR A 101 -20.97 -13.31 -5.27
CA TYR A 101 -21.13 -14.76 -5.15
C TYR A 101 -22.58 -15.19 -5.35
N ILE A 102 -22.72 -16.44 -5.76
CA ILE A 102 -23.97 -17.16 -5.85
C ILE A 102 -23.74 -18.62 -5.49
N THR A 103 -24.64 -19.19 -4.69
CA THR A 103 -24.64 -20.60 -4.32
C THR A 103 -26.06 -21.13 -4.42
N ASP A 104 -26.25 -22.34 -4.95
CA ASP A 104 -27.55 -23.00 -5.08
C ASP A 104 -27.49 -24.42 -4.50
N ASP A 105 -28.40 -24.71 -3.57
CA ASP A 105 -28.68 -26.07 -3.12
C ASP A 105 -29.88 -26.60 -3.93
N TRP A 106 -29.56 -27.39 -4.95
CA TRP A 106 -30.55 -27.93 -5.85
C TRP A 106 -30.91 -29.38 -5.52
N ARG A 107 -32.16 -29.59 -5.08
CA ARG A 107 -32.73 -30.92 -4.85
C ARG A 107 -33.21 -31.53 -6.17
N VAL A 108 -32.33 -32.23 -6.87
CA VAL A 108 -32.63 -32.86 -8.16
C VAL A 108 -33.77 -33.88 -8.02
N ASN A 109 -33.70 -34.75 -7.00
CA ASN A 109 -34.75 -35.70 -6.62
C ASN A 109 -34.69 -36.02 -5.10
N GLY A 110 -35.55 -36.91 -4.61
CA GLY A 110 -35.60 -37.26 -3.17
C GLY A 110 -34.33 -37.92 -2.61
N ALA A 111 -33.40 -38.35 -3.46
CA ALA A 111 -32.16 -39.03 -3.09
C ALA A 111 -30.88 -38.26 -3.51
N LEU A 112 -30.99 -37.19 -4.31
CA LEU A 112 -29.86 -36.42 -4.84
C LEU A 112 -30.08 -34.93 -4.65
N THR A 113 -29.13 -34.29 -3.97
CA THR A 113 -29.00 -32.83 -3.86
C THR A 113 -27.61 -32.42 -4.36
N LEU A 114 -27.57 -31.42 -5.24
CA LEU A 114 -26.35 -30.81 -5.74
C LEU A 114 -26.15 -29.47 -5.02
N ASN A 115 -24.90 -29.19 -4.65
CA ASN A 115 -24.50 -27.89 -4.12
C ASN A 115 -23.55 -27.29 -5.14
N ILE A 116 -23.90 -26.13 -5.68
CA ILE A 116 -23.12 -25.48 -6.75
C ILE A 116 -22.92 -24.03 -6.36
N GLY A 117 -21.66 -23.58 -6.33
CA GLY A 117 -21.31 -22.21 -6.05
C GLY A 117 -20.35 -21.62 -7.09
N ALA A 118 -20.46 -20.30 -7.27
CA ALA A 118 -19.49 -19.51 -7.97
C ALA A 118 -19.24 -18.20 -7.22
N ARG A 119 -17.99 -17.77 -7.22
CA ARG A 119 -17.58 -16.49 -6.67
C ARG A 119 -16.67 -15.77 -7.65
N TRP A 120 -16.89 -14.46 -7.78
CA TRP A 120 -16.07 -13.56 -8.57
C TRP A 120 -15.48 -12.50 -7.65
N GLU A 121 -14.18 -12.30 -7.76
CA GLU A 121 -13.43 -11.29 -7.01
C GLU A 121 -12.61 -10.45 -8.00
N TYR A 122 -12.60 -9.15 -7.78
CA TYR A 122 -11.79 -8.22 -8.58
C TYR A 122 -11.24 -7.09 -7.74
N GLU A 123 -9.91 -7.06 -7.63
CA GLU A 123 -9.20 -5.95 -7.00
C GLU A 123 -8.66 -4.99 -8.04
N THR A 124 -8.98 -3.71 -7.93
CA THR A 124 -8.36 -2.70 -8.80
C THR A 124 -6.89 -2.53 -8.41
N PRO A 125 -6.01 -2.20 -9.37
CA PRO A 125 -4.64 -1.82 -9.07
C PRO A 125 -4.57 -0.63 -8.11
N ILE A 126 -3.58 -0.62 -7.23
CA ILE A 126 -3.36 0.49 -6.31
C ILE A 126 -2.97 1.73 -7.12
N THR A 127 -3.61 2.85 -6.80
CA THR A 127 -3.31 4.18 -7.38
C THR A 127 -2.92 5.14 -6.26
N GLU A 128 -2.09 6.15 -6.58
CA GLU A 128 -1.75 7.22 -5.65
C GLU A 128 -2.49 8.50 -6.05
N LEU A 129 -3.06 9.22 -5.09
CA LEU A 129 -3.96 10.36 -5.34
C LEU A 129 -3.35 11.45 -6.23
N TYR A 130 -2.04 11.69 -6.10
CA TYR A 130 -1.30 12.71 -6.86
C TYR A 130 -0.43 12.10 -7.98
N GLY A 131 -0.63 10.82 -8.32
CA GLY A 131 0.13 10.16 -9.38
C GLY A 131 1.61 9.97 -9.06
N ARG A 132 2.00 9.95 -7.78
CA ARG A 132 3.42 9.84 -7.39
C ARG A 132 3.91 8.38 -7.27
N LEU A 133 3.09 7.43 -7.73
CA LEU A 133 3.44 6.02 -7.73
C LEU A 133 4.37 5.72 -8.90
N VAL A 134 5.52 5.11 -8.60
CA VAL A 134 6.49 4.66 -9.60
C VAL A 134 6.70 3.17 -9.39
N ASN A 135 6.73 2.42 -10.50
CA ASN A 135 7.16 1.03 -10.51
C ASN A 135 8.45 0.91 -11.34
N LEU A 136 9.17 -0.19 -11.19
CA LEU A 136 10.28 -0.55 -12.05
C LEU A 136 9.81 -1.56 -13.08
N ASP A 137 9.98 -1.24 -14.36
CA ASP A 137 9.87 -2.22 -15.46
C ASP A 137 11.26 -2.77 -15.74
N ILE A 138 11.43 -4.07 -15.53
CA ILE A 138 12.69 -4.78 -15.71
C ILE A 138 12.51 -5.70 -16.90
N ALA A 139 13.28 -5.46 -17.96
CA ALA A 139 13.26 -6.30 -19.13
C ALA A 139 13.70 -7.74 -18.79
N PRO A 140 13.20 -8.77 -19.50
CA PRO A 140 13.64 -10.14 -19.32
C PRO A 140 15.18 -10.26 -19.32
N GLY A 141 15.72 -10.96 -18.33
CA GLY A 141 17.18 -11.11 -18.16
C GLY A 141 17.90 -9.89 -17.59
N PHE A 142 17.19 -8.93 -16.96
CA PHE A 142 17.78 -7.71 -16.36
C PHE A 142 18.54 -6.84 -17.37
N THR A 143 18.21 -6.95 -18.65
CA THR A 143 18.93 -6.30 -19.76
C THR A 143 18.64 -4.80 -19.84
N ALA A 144 17.53 -4.34 -19.25
CA ALA A 144 17.18 -2.93 -19.11
C ALA A 144 16.28 -2.74 -17.88
N VAL A 145 16.38 -1.54 -17.28
CA VAL A 145 15.52 -1.10 -16.18
C VAL A 145 14.98 0.29 -16.54
N ALA A 146 13.67 0.45 -16.53
CA ALA A 146 13.01 1.74 -16.77
C ALA A 146 12.04 2.07 -15.62
N PRO A 147 12.05 3.30 -15.10
CA PRO A 147 11.00 3.73 -14.18
C PRO A 147 9.68 3.92 -14.93
N VAL A 148 8.63 3.24 -14.50
CA VAL A 148 7.26 3.46 -14.96
C VAL A 148 6.58 4.41 -13.99
N VAL A 149 6.42 5.66 -14.41
CA VAL A 149 5.73 6.70 -13.66
C VAL A 149 4.24 6.65 -13.95
N ALA A 150 3.40 6.94 -12.96
CA ALA A 150 1.95 7.02 -13.18
C ALA A 150 1.64 8.10 -14.25
N GLY A 151 1.02 7.68 -15.36
CA GLY A 151 0.64 8.56 -16.47
C GLY A 151 1.40 8.30 -17.79
N ASP A 152 2.58 7.67 -17.75
CA ASP A 152 3.41 7.42 -18.94
C ASP A 152 3.00 6.16 -19.73
N SER A 153 2.06 5.40 -19.19
CA SER A 153 1.47 4.25 -19.85
C SER A 153 0.02 4.14 -19.42
N LYS A 154 -0.89 3.95 -20.39
CA LYS A 154 -2.32 3.67 -20.16
C LYS A 154 -2.58 2.31 -19.48
N ARG A 155 -1.62 1.82 -18.70
CA ARG A 155 -1.61 0.51 -18.09
C ARG A 155 -1.36 0.67 -16.59
N PRO A 156 -2.24 0.12 -15.73
CA PRO A 156 -1.94 0.03 -14.31
C PRO A 156 -0.65 -0.75 -14.07
N LEU A 157 0.03 -0.44 -12.97
CA LEU A 157 1.32 -1.04 -12.58
C LEU A 157 1.25 -2.56 -12.36
N ILE A 158 0.05 -3.11 -12.22
CA ILE A 158 -0.25 -4.53 -12.12
C ILE A 158 -1.41 -4.84 -13.08
N ASN A 159 -1.30 -5.95 -13.80
CA ASN A 159 -2.44 -6.51 -14.52
C ASN A 159 -3.36 -7.20 -13.51
N SER A 160 -4.39 -6.50 -13.03
CA SER A 160 -5.41 -7.17 -12.20
C SER A 160 -6.12 -8.23 -13.03
N ASP A 161 -6.19 -9.45 -12.49
CA ASP A 161 -7.01 -10.52 -13.03
C ASP A 161 -8.49 -10.10 -12.94
N ARG A 162 -9.14 -9.98 -14.09
CA ARG A 162 -10.55 -9.59 -14.20
C ARG A 162 -11.48 -10.80 -14.19
N PHE A 163 -10.93 -12.01 -14.32
CA PHE A 163 -11.65 -13.24 -14.56
C PHE A 163 -11.54 -14.23 -13.39
N GLY A 164 -11.13 -13.77 -12.20
CA GLY A 164 -10.95 -14.55 -10.97
C GLY A 164 -12.25 -15.19 -10.45
N VAL A 165 -12.82 -16.08 -11.25
CA VAL A 165 -14.01 -16.87 -10.97
C VAL A 165 -13.54 -18.19 -10.37
N GLN A 166 -13.98 -18.46 -9.16
CA GLN A 166 -13.63 -19.67 -8.43
C GLN A 166 -14.88 -20.52 -8.22
N PRO A 167 -14.83 -21.83 -8.53
CA PRO A 167 -15.91 -22.76 -8.19
C PRO A 167 -15.94 -22.98 -6.66
N ARG A 168 -17.15 -23.12 -6.11
CA ARG A 168 -17.40 -23.35 -4.68
C ARG A 168 -18.38 -24.49 -4.48
#